data_AF-A0A5B7AD05-F1
#
_entry.id   AF-A0A5B7AD05-F1
#
_cell.length_a   1.000
_cell.length_b   1.000
_cell.length_c   1.000
_cell.angle_alpha   90.00
_cell.angle_beta   90.00
_cell.angle_gamma   90.00
#
_symmetry.space_group_name_H-M   'P 1'
#
loop_
_entity.id
_entity.type
_entity.pdbx_description
1 polymer ?
#
loop_
_entity_poly.entity_id
_entity_poly.type
_entity_poly.pdbx_seq_one_letter_code
_entity_poly.pdbx_strand_id
1 'polypeptide(L)'
;HCFLPGGNGRLIQALAENVPILYEKIVHTIRYGSDGVQVIVGSQIFEGDMVLCTVPLGVLKSGSIKFIPELPQRKLDGIKRLGFGLLNKVAMLFPHVFWGTDLDTFGHLCDNPSRRGEFFLFYSYATVAGGPLLIAL
;
A
#
# COMPACT_ATOMS: atom_id res chain seq x y z
N HIS A 1 -9.74 17.83 1.79
CA HIS A 1 -9.40 16.46 2.23
C HIS A 1 -10.67 15.84 2.81
N CYS A 2 -11.02 14.59 2.50
CA CYS A 2 -12.21 13.93 3.04
C CYS A 2 -11.91 12.48 3.41
N PHE A 3 -12.63 11.94 4.39
CA PHE A 3 -12.71 10.50 4.58
C PHE A 3 -13.68 9.91 3.57
N LEU A 4 -13.41 8.67 3.17
CA LEU A 4 -14.29 7.91 2.27
C LEU A 4 -15.14 6.97 3.10
N PRO A 5 -16.45 7.26 3.29
CA PRO A 5 -17.36 6.34 3.96
C PRO A 5 -17.38 4.98 3.25
N GLY A 6 -17.29 3.90 4.02
CA GLY A 6 -17.16 2.54 3.48
C GLY A 6 -15.74 2.16 3.02
N GLY A 7 -14.77 3.08 3.15
CA GLY A 7 -13.35 2.85 2.88
C GLY A 7 -13.00 2.72 1.39
N ASN A 8 -11.69 2.75 1.10
CA ASN A 8 -11.19 2.59 -0.28
C ASN A 8 -11.50 1.20 -0.88
N GLY A 9 -11.78 0.19 -0.03
CA GLY A 9 -12.04 -1.18 -0.49
C GLY A 9 -13.20 -1.28 -1.48
N ARG A 10 -14.26 -0.48 -1.31
CA ARG A 10 -15.40 -0.46 -2.26
C ARG A 10 -14.99 0.00 -3.65
N LEU A 11 -14.14 1.03 -3.73
CA LEU A 11 -13.62 1.52 -5.00
C LEU A 11 -12.76 0.45 -5.67
N ILE A 12 -11.88 -0.20 -4.90
CA ILE A 12 -11.04 -1.29 -5.43
C ILE A 12 -11.89 -2.46 -5.92
N GLN A 13 -12.93 -2.84 -5.18
CA GLN A 13 -13.84 -3.91 -5.57
C GLN A 13 -14.56 -3.59 -6.89
N ALA A 14 -15.06 -2.35 -7.06
CA ALA A 14 -15.70 -1.92 -8.30
C ALA A 14 -14.71 -1.93 -9.49
N LEU A 15 -13.47 -1.49 -9.28
CA LEU A 15 -12.44 -1.53 -10.33
C LEU A 15 -11.99 -2.94 -10.69
N ALA A 16 -12.09 -3.89 -9.75
CA ALA A 16 -11.74 -5.29 -9.95
C ALA A 16 -12.88 -6.11 -10.57
N GLU A 17 -14.07 -5.53 -10.72
CA GLU A 17 -15.25 -6.24 -11.23
C GLU A 17 -14.98 -6.74 -12.66
N ASN A 18 -15.25 -8.03 -12.89
CA ASN A 18 -15.01 -8.73 -14.16
C ASN A 18 -13.54 -8.72 -14.65
N VAL A 19 -12.58 -8.40 -13.78
CA VAL A 19 -11.15 -8.52 -14.09
C VAL A 19 -10.67 -9.90 -13.63
N PRO A 20 -10.04 -10.72 -14.49
CA PRO A 20 -9.50 -12.01 -14.08
C PRO A 20 -8.26 -11.83 -13.20
N ILE A 21 -8.46 -11.85 -11.88
CA ILE A 21 -7.37 -11.68 -10.90
C ILE A 21 -6.96 -13.04 -10.35
N LEU A 22 -5.67 -13.35 -10.47
CA LEU A 22 -5.07 -14.56 -9.92
C LEU A 22 -4.34 -14.23 -8.61
N TYR A 23 -4.99 -14.54 -7.49
CA TYR A 23 -4.39 -14.39 -6.17
C TYR A 23 -3.36 -15.49 -5.87
N GLU A 24 -2.52 -15.27 -4.86
CA GLU A 24 -1.49 -16.21 -4.42
C GLU A 24 -0.46 -16.57 -5.52
N LYS A 25 -0.28 -15.68 -6.50
CA LYS A 25 0.70 -15.79 -7.58
C LYS A 25 1.85 -14.82 -7.36
N ILE A 26 2.84 -15.23 -6.57
CA ILE A 26 4.05 -14.43 -6.35
C ILE A 26 4.97 -14.55 -7.57
N VAL A 27 5.13 -13.43 -8.29
CA VAL A 27 6.04 -13.35 -9.43
C VAL A 27 7.49 -13.30 -8.93
N HIS A 28 8.33 -14.21 -9.43
CA HIS A 28 9.76 -14.25 -9.10
C HIS A 28 10.64 -13.83 -10.27
N THR A 29 10.18 -14.01 -11.50
CA THR A 29 10.96 -13.64 -12.69
C THR A 29 10.05 -13.11 -13.79
N ILE A 30 10.50 -12.06 -14.45
CA ILE A 30 9.88 -11.48 -15.63
C ILE A 30 10.91 -11.52 -16.75
N ARG A 31 10.65 -12.32 -17.78
CA ARG A 31 11.41 -12.31 -19.04
C ARG A 31 10.66 -11.44 -20.04
N TYR A 32 11.36 -10.60 -20.78
CA TYR A 32 10.77 -9.72 -21.79
C TYR A 32 11.74 -9.51 -22.96
N GLY A 33 11.20 -9.34 -24.16
CA GLY A 33 12.00 -9.16 -25.37
C GLY A 33 11.14 -8.78 -26.58
N SER A 34 11.69 -8.94 -27.78
CA SER A 34 10.96 -8.71 -29.05
C SER A 34 9.78 -9.66 -29.24
N ASP A 35 9.86 -10.85 -28.64
CA ASP A 35 8.92 -11.95 -28.86
C ASP A 35 7.85 -12.04 -27.75
N GLY A 36 7.69 -10.97 -26.97
CA GLY A 36 6.73 -10.87 -25.87
C GLY A 36 7.35 -11.03 -24.49
N VAL A 37 6.56 -11.52 -23.53
CA VAL A 37 6.90 -11.63 -22.11
C VAL A 37 6.56 -13.00 -21.54
N GLN A 38 7.37 -13.45 -20.58
CA GLN A 38 7.09 -14.62 -19.74
C GLN A 38 7.18 -14.24 -18.27
N VAL A 39 6.10 -14.45 -17.51
CA VAL A 39 6.01 -14.19 -16.08
C VAL A 39 6.02 -15.52 -15.34
N ILE A 40 7.03 -15.72 -14.50
CA ILE A 40 7.28 -16.98 -13.80
C ILE A 40 6.82 -16.88 -12.35
N VAL A 41 5.93 -17.79 -11.97
CA VAL A 41 5.32 -17.89 -10.64
C VAL A 41 5.49 -19.32 -10.16
N GLY A 42 6.53 -19.57 -9.33
CA GLY A 42 6.90 -20.93 -8.94
C GLY A 42 7.24 -21.79 -10.17
N SER A 43 6.50 -22.87 -10.39
CA SER A 43 6.62 -23.74 -11.57
C SER A 43 5.72 -23.31 -12.75
N GLN A 44 4.88 -22.29 -12.59
CA GLN A 44 3.95 -21.82 -13.62
C GLN A 44 4.57 -20.69 -14.45
N ILE A 45 4.24 -20.68 -15.74
CA ILE A 45 4.65 -19.64 -16.69
C ILE A 45 3.39 -19.05 -17.31
N PHE A 46 3.28 -17.73 -17.27
CA PHE A 46 2.26 -16.96 -17.97
C PHE A 46 2.92 -16.21 -19.13
N GLU A 47 2.36 -16.31 -20.32
CA GLU A 47 2.88 -15.67 -21.53
C GLU A 47 1.94 -14.57 -22.01
N GLY A 48 2.49 -13.57 -22.70
CA GLY A 48 1.72 -12.51 -23.33
C GLY A 48 2.61 -11.56 -24.13
N ASP A 49 2.00 -10.59 -24.80
CA ASP A 49 2.75 -9.62 -25.61
C ASP A 49 3.43 -8.54 -24.73
N MET A 50 2.85 -8.23 -23.57
CA MET A 50 3.30 -7.16 -22.68
C MET A 50 3.08 -7.48 -21.20
N VAL A 51 3.88 -6.84 -20.33
CA VAL A 51 3.72 -6.88 -18.87
C VAL A 51 3.74 -5.47 -18.28
N LEU A 52 2.78 -5.17 -17.41
CA LEU A 52 2.77 -3.95 -16.58
C LEU A 52 3.13 -4.32 -15.14
N CYS A 53 4.24 -3.79 -14.63
CA CYS A 53 4.69 -4.04 -13.27
C CYS A 53 4.27 -2.89 -12.34
N THR A 54 3.36 -3.15 -11.42
CA THR A 54 2.82 -2.16 -10.46
C THR A 54 3.16 -2.48 -9.01
N VAL A 55 4.24 -3.24 -8.77
CA VAL A 55 4.65 -3.59 -7.41
C VAL A 55 5.15 -2.36 -6.63
N PRO A 56 5.05 -2.36 -5.29
CA PRO A 56 5.58 -1.28 -4.48
C PRO A 56 7.08 -1.05 -4.72
N LEU A 57 7.53 0.21 -4.59
CA LEU A 57 8.95 0.55 -4.73
C LEU A 57 9.85 -0.26 -3.79
N GLY A 58 9.38 -0.58 -2.58
CA GLY A 58 10.11 -1.45 -1.64
C GLY A 58 10.42 -2.85 -2.20
N VAL A 59 9.52 -3.42 -3.02
CA VAL A 59 9.72 -4.73 -3.68
C VAL A 59 10.74 -4.63 -4.82
N LEU A 60 10.73 -3.52 -5.56
CA LEU A 60 11.76 -3.28 -6.57
C LEU A 60 13.15 -3.11 -5.93
N LYS A 61 13.23 -2.40 -4.79
CA LYS A 61 14.47 -2.21 -4.04
C LYS A 61 15.00 -3.49 -3.40
N SER A 62 14.13 -4.42 -2.99
CA SER A 62 14.57 -5.70 -2.41
C SER A 62 15.16 -6.67 -3.44
N GLY A 63 14.94 -6.41 -4.73
CA GLY A 63 15.41 -7.31 -5.80
C GLY A 63 14.68 -8.65 -5.83
N SER A 64 13.49 -8.74 -5.22
CA SER A 64 12.73 -10.00 -5.11
C SER A 64 12.16 -10.49 -6.44
N ILE A 65 12.16 -9.65 -7.48
CA ILE A 65 11.74 -9.98 -8.84
C ILE A 65 12.96 -9.86 -9.77
N LYS A 66 13.33 -10.95 -10.42
CA LYS A 66 14.39 -10.95 -11.43
C LYS A 66 13.85 -10.52 -12.79
N PHE A 67 14.42 -9.47 -13.36
CA PHE A 67 14.13 -9.02 -14.72
C PHE A 67 15.17 -9.60 -15.69
N ILE A 68 14.71 -10.15 -16.83
CA ILE A 68 15.58 -10.72 -17.86
C ILE A 68 15.12 -10.20 -19.24
N PRO A 69 15.91 -9.35 -19.94
CA PRO A 69 17.18 -8.79 -19.50
C PRO A 69 17.02 -7.87 -18.27
N GLU A 70 18.14 -7.53 -17.63
CA GLU A 70 18.11 -6.62 -16.48
C GLU A 70 17.51 -5.25 -16.85
N LEU A 71 16.87 -4.59 -15.88
CA LEU A 71 16.35 -3.24 -16.09
C LEU A 71 17.49 -2.27 -16.47
N PRO A 72 17.27 -1.32 -17.39
CA PRO A 72 18.29 -0.34 -17.76
C PRO A 72 18.83 0.43 -16.55
N GLN A 73 20.13 0.76 -16.56
CA GLN A 73 20.80 1.43 -15.43
C GLN A 73 20.07 2.68 -14.93
N ARG A 74 19.54 3.49 -15.87
CA ARG A 74 18.75 4.69 -15.53
C ARG A 74 17.54 4.37 -14.63
N LYS A 75 16.87 3.23 -14.83
CA LYS A 75 15.74 2.78 -13.99
C LYS A 75 16.23 2.32 -12.63
N LEU A 76 17.32 1.53 -12.59
CA LEU A 76 17.94 1.07 -11.34
C LEU A 76 18.36 2.25 -10.46
N ASP A 77 18.99 3.27 -11.06
CA ASP A 77 19.40 4.46 -10.32
C ASP A 77 18.19 5.24 -9.78
N GLY A 78 17.10 5.31 -10.55
CA GLY A 78 15.83 5.89 -10.09
C GLY A 78 15.25 5.15 -8.89
N ILE A 79 15.20 3.81 -8.98
CA ILE A 79 14.76 2.95 -7.87
C ILE A 79 15.63 3.15 -6.65
N LYS A 80 16.96 3.24 -6.81
CA LYS A 80 17.91 3.43 -5.70
C LYS A 80 17.73 4.78 -5.02
N ARG A 81 17.59 5.87 -5.78
CA ARG A 81 17.54 7.25 -5.24
C ARG A 81 16.25 7.58 -4.48
N LEU A 82 15.11 7.04 -4.89
CA LEU A 82 13.84 7.35 -4.24
C LEU A 82 13.73 6.71 -2.85
N GLY A 83 13.25 7.45 -1.85
CA GLY A 83 12.90 6.90 -0.54
C GLY A 83 11.56 6.14 -0.59
N PHE A 84 11.36 5.19 0.32
CA PHE A 84 10.08 4.53 0.52
C PHE A 84 9.71 4.65 2.00
N GLY A 85 8.78 5.54 2.30
CA GLY A 85 8.39 5.85 3.67
C GLY A 85 7.62 4.70 4.34
N LEU A 86 7.67 4.67 5.66
CA LEU A 86 6.92 3.74 6.49
C LEU A 86 6.11 4.55 7.51
N LEU A 87 4.83 4.23 7.61
CA LEU A 87 3.92 4.75 8.62
C LEU A 87 2.94 3.64 8.96
N ASN A 88 2.71 3.42 10.25
CA ASN A 88 1.74 2.44 10.73
C ASN A 88 0.47 3.15 11.21
N LYS A 89 -0.58 2.36 11.40
CA LYS A 89 -1.84 2.83 11.97
C LYS A 89 -2.27 1.87 13.06
N VAL A 90 -2.77 2.41 14.16
CA VAL A 90 -3.39 1.63 15.23
C VAL A 90 -4.87 1.96 15.31
N ALA A 91 -5.71 0.96 15.07
CA ALA A 91 -7.16 1.07 15.17
C ALA A 91 -7.62 0.62 16.56
N MET A 92 -8.38 1.48 17.24
CA MET A 92 -8.85 1.26 18.60
C MET A 92 -10.36 1.42 18.68
N LEU A 93 -11.05 0.33 18.97
CA LEU A 93 -12.49 0.29 19.19
C LEU A 93 -12.78 0.41 20.69
N PHE A 94 -13.72 1.29 21.05
CA PHE A 94 -14.11 1.53 22.44
C PHE A 94 -15.59 1.19 22.68
N PRO A 95 -16.05 1.09 23.94
CA PRO A 95 -17.48 0.90 24.23
C PRO A 95 -18.38 2.08 23.87
N HIS A 96 -17.86 3.32 23.91
CA HIS A 96 -18.58 4.55 23.57
C HIS A 96 -17.60 5.67 23.18
N VAL A 97 -18.11 6.74 22.56
CA VAL A 97 -17.31 7.91 22.14
C VAL A 97 -17.07 8.81 23.36
N PHE A 98 -15.86 8.80 23.93
CA PHE A 98 -15.51 9.63 25.08
C PHE A 98 -14.73 10.90 24.72
N TRP A 99 -14.28 11.04 23.47
CA TRP A 99 -13.46 12.15 22.97
C TRP A 99 -14.27 13.27 22.29
N GLY A 100 -15.59 13.17 22.25
CA GLY A 100 -16.47 14.09 21.53
C GLY A 100 -16.50 13.86 20.01
N THR A 101 -17.42 14.55 19.33
CA THR A 101 -17.65 14.40 17.87
C THR A 101 -17.48 15.70 17.09
N ASP A 102 -17.11 16.79 17.77
CA ASP A 102 -16.98 18.11 17.15
C ASP A 102 -15.68 18.27 16.36
N LEU A 103 -14.72 17.36 16.59
CA LEU A 103 -13.41 17.35 15.95
C LEU A 103 -13.18 16.01 15.23
N ASP A 104 -12.77 16.10 13.96
CA ASP A 104 -12.36 14.93 13.17
C ASP A 104 -10.95 14.43 13.55
N THR A 105 -10.12 15.31 14.10
CA THR A 105 -8.73 15.01 14.48
C THR A 105 -8.27 15.77 15.70
N PHE A 106 -7.39 15.15 16.49
CA PHE A 106 -6.65 15.83 17.55
C PHE A 106 -5.20 15.32 17.62
N GLY A 107 -4.30 16.22 18.02
CA GLY A 107 -2.86 15.93 18.12
C GLY A 107 -2.46 15.53 19.52
N HIS A 108 -1.40 14.72 19.61
CA HIS A 108 -0.70 14.41 20.85
C HIS A 108 0.70 15.01 20.80
N LEU A 109 0.96 15.97 21.68
CA LEU A 109 2.26 16.61 21.81
C LEU A 109 3.15 15.76 22.71
N CYS A 110 4.35 15.44 22.23
CA CYS A 110 5.36 14.71 22.98
C CYS A 110 6.56 15.61 23.25
N ASP A 111 6.90 15.81 24.53
CA ASP A 111 8.07 16.60 24.93
C ASP A 111 9.40 15.91 24.60
N ASN A 112 9.38 14.60 24.36
CA ASN A 112 10.56 13.85 23.94
C ASN A 112 10.69 13.85 22.40
N PRO A 113 11.69 14.55 21.83
CA PRO A 113 11.82 14.66 20.38
C PRO A 113 12.02 13.32 19.66
N SER A 114 12.55 12.29 20.34
CA SER A 114 12.74 10.97 19.73
C SER A 114 11.42 10.20 19.55
N ARG A 115 10.38 10.54 20.31
CA ARG A 115 9.06 9.90 20.29
C ARG A 115 7.98 10.74 19.62
N ARG A 116 8.35 11.87 19.01
CA ARG A 116 7.43 12.83 18.37
C ARG A 116 6.54 12.25 17.27
N GLY A 117 6.91 11.08 16.72
CA GLY A 117 6.13 10.40 15.69
C GLY A 117 5.21 9.30 16.22
N GLU A 118 5.26 8.98 17.52
CA GLU A 118 4.43 7.95 18.13
C GLU A 118 3.07 8.53 18.51
N PHE A 119 2.01 8.02 17.87
CA PHE A 119 0.63 8.41 18.17
C PHE A 119 0.41 9.92 18.10
N PHE A 120 1.13 10.61 17.22
CA PHE A 120 1.17 12.08 17.22
C PHE A 120 -0.14 12.70 16.72
N LEU A 121 -0.94 11.91 15.99
CA LEU A 121 -2.21 12.31 15.43
C LEU A 121 -3.25 11.20 15.60
N PHE A 122 -4.42 11.58 16.12
CA PHE A 122 -5.59 10.72 16.23
C PHE A 122 -6.69 11.21 15.30
N TYR A 123 -7.33 10.28 14.61
CA TYR A 123 -8.52 10.51 13.81
C TYR A 123 -9.73 9.92 14.51
N SER A 124 -10.77 10.74 14.69
CA SER A 124 -12.10 10.28 15.07
C SER A 124 -12.79 9.70 13.84
N TYR A 125 -13.08 8.39 13.87
CA TYR A 125 -13.88 7.74 12.84
C TYR A 125 -15.35 7.62 13.26
N ALA A 126 -15.78 8.27 14.34
CA ALA A 126 -17.14 8.18 14.87
C ALA A 126 -18.22 8.49 13.82
N THR A 127 -18.05 9.59 13.09
CA THR A 127 -18.99 10.04 12.05
C THR A 127 -18.86 9.26 10.74
N VAL A 128 -17.67 8.70 10.46
CA VAL A 128 -17.37 8.00 9.20
C VAL A 128 -17.74 6.51 9.25
N ALA A 129 -17.44 5.86 10.37
CA ALA A 129 -17.69 4.44 10.60
C ALA A 129 -19.00 4.17 11.34
N GLY A 130 -19.64 5.21 11.90
CA GLY A 130 -20.88 5.09 12.67
C GLY A 130 -20.68 4.45 14.06
N GLY A 131 -19.47 4.50 14.61
CA GLY A 131 -19.15 3.86 15.89
C GLY A 131 -17.86 4.39 16.55
N PRO A 132 -17.63 4.07 17.84
CA PRO A 132 -16.54 4.62 18.65
C PRO A 132 -15.16 4.06 18.28
N LEU A 133 -14.64 4.49 17.12
CA LEU A 133 -13.36 4.09 16.56
C LEU A 133 -12.40 5.28 16.50
N LEU A 134 -11.19 5.10 17.06
CA LEU A 134 -10.05 5.99 16.84
C LEU A 134 -8.98 5.30 15.99
N ILE A 135 -8.36 6.06 15.10
CA ILE A 135 -7.14 5.64 14.40
C ILE A 135 -6.00 6.55 14.84
N ALA A 136 -4.92 5.99 15.37
CA ALA A 136 -3.71 6.74 15.67
C ALA A 136 -2.63 6.46 14.61
N LEU A 137 -1.83 7.49 14.31
CA LEU A 137 -0.63 7.43 13.48
C LEU A 137 0.63 7.38 14.33
#